data_AF-A0A0F0LD51-F1
#
_entry.id   AF-A0A0F0LD51-F1
#
_cell.length_a   1.000
_cell.length_b   1.000
_cell.length_c   1.000
_cell.angle_alpha   90.00
_cell.angle_beta   90.00
_cell.angle_gamma   90.00
#
_symmetry.space_group_name_H-M   'P 1'
#
loop_
_entity.id
_entity.type
_entity.pdbx_description
1 polymer ?
#
loop_
_entity_poly.entity_id
_entity_poly.type
_entity_poly.pdbx_seq_one_letter_code
_entity_poly.pdbx_strand_id
1 'polypeptide(L)'
;MSEILSFSAALRERSSGSHSRSEGAGFMSDLLKGEGSREDYIALVAQHYFIYEALESAGERMRQDAVASVFISDKLTRMPALEADLEFLLGADWREQITPLPTTQRYVERIRQVGATWAGGFVAHHYTRYLGDLSGGIFIGRVMARRFGFETNGIGFYLFDDIADPSAFKDVYREQLDAAPWDAAERERVIDEVLLAYRFNTELFEDLDRARAAA
;
A
#
# COMPACT_ATOMS: atom_id res chain seq x y z
N MET A 1 30.97 -14.05 13.57
CA MET A 1 29.85 -14.89 13.09
C MET A 1 28.86 -13.92 12.48
N SER A 2 28.54 -14.05 11.19
CA SER A 2 27.46 -13.24 10.60
C SER A 2 26.18 -13.60 11.34
N GLU A 3 25.49 -12.64 11.94
CA GLU A 3 24.14 -12.88 12.44
C GLU A 3 23.30 -13.44 11.29
N ILE A 4 22.66 -14.59 11.51
CA ILE A 4 21.64 -15.08 10.59
C ILE A 4 20.42 -14.19 10.86
N LEU A 5 20.30 -13.12 10.08
CA LEU A 5 19.13 -12.25 10.14
C LEU A 5 17.88 -13.06 9.83
N SER A 6 16.79 -12.75 10.55
CA SER A 6 15.47 -13.25 10.18
C SER A 6 15.08 -12.72 8.79
N PHE A 7 14.15 -13.38 8.11
CA PHE A 7 13.74 -12.94 6.78
C PHE A 7 13.07 -11.56 6.84
N SER A 8 12.22 -11.33 7.83
CA SER A 8 11.57 -10.05 8.09
C SER A 8 12.59 -8.93 8.37
N ALA A 9 13.69 -9.23 9.07
CA ALA A 9 14.78 -8.29 9.32
C ALA A 9 15.55 -7.95 8.04
N ALA A 10 15.94 -8.97 7.25
CA ALA A 10 16.64 -8.77 5.98
C ALA A 10 15.80 -7.98 4.97
N LEU A 11 14.50 -8.27 4.91
CA LEU A 11 13.54 -7.58 4.04
C LEU A 11 13.43 -6.10 4.44
N ARG A 12 13.26 -5.80 5.74
CA ARG A 12 13.23 -4.42 6.26
C ARG A 12 14.54 -3.66 5.97
N GLU A 13 15.68 -4.29 6.22
CA GLU A 13 16.99 -3.67 6.01
C GLU A 13 17.16 -3.31 4.52
N ARG A 14 16.93 -4.26 3.63
CA ARG A 14 17.11 -4.06 2.19
C ARG A 14 16.08 -3.10 1.58
N SER A 15 14.86 -3.06 2.11
CA SER A 15 13.83 -2.17 1.59
C SER A 15 13.86 -0.76 2.19
N SER A 16 14.63 -0.54 3.27
CA SER A 16 14.67 0.74 4.00
C SER A 16 14.98 1.95 3.11
N GLY A 17 16.01 1.87 2.25
CA GLY A 17 16.38 2.95 1.35
C GLY A 17 15.32 3.24 0.29
N SER A 18 14.60 2.22 -0.19
CA SER A 18 13.47 2.41 -1.12
C SER A 18 12.25 3.01 -0.43
N HIS A 19 11.98 2.61 0.82
CA HIS A 19 10.93 3.20 1.64
C HIS A 19 11.17 4.69 1.87
N SER A 20 12.37 5.08 2.32
CA SER A 20 12.70 6.49 2.55
C SER A 20 12.63 7.34 1.28
N ARG A 21 13.02 6.80 0.12
CA ARG A 21 12.85 7.49 -1.17
C ARG A 21 11.39 7.70 -1.55
N SER A 22 10.55 6.70 -1.30
CA SER A 22 9.11 6.79 -1.58
C SER A 22 8.43 7.81 -0.68
N GLU A 23 8.73 7.81 0.62
CA GLU A 23 8.20 8.82 1.57
C GLU A 23 8.69 10.25 1.25
N GLY A 24 9.93 10.37 0.78
CA GLY A 24 10.55 11.64 0.40
C GLY A 24 10.19 12.13 -1.01
N ALA A 25 9.36 11.42 -1.76
CA ALA A 25 8.89 11.89 -3.07
C ALA A 25 8.11 13.20 -2.90
N GLY A 26 8.39 14.17 -3.80
CA GLY A 26 7.91 15.55 -3.70
C GLY A 26 6.42 15.63 -3.40
N PHE A 27 5.59 14.94 -4.19
CA PHE A 27 4.15 14.87 -4.02
C PHE A 27 3.68 14.61 -2.57
N MET A 28 4.19 13.55 -1.92
CA MET A 28 3.77 13.17 -0.56
C MET A 28 4.29 14.18 0.47
N SER A 29 5.53 14.65 0.31
CA SER A 29 6.09 15.73 1.14
C SER A 29 5.20 16.98 1.08
N ASP A 30 4.79 17.39 -0.12
CA ASP A 30 4.01 18.61 -0.33
C ASP A 30 2.62 18.50 0.29
N LEU A 31 1.95 17.34 0.15
CA LEU A 31 0.68 17.08 0.83
C LEU A 31 0.82 17.20 2.35
N LEU A 32 1.88 16.61 2.92
CA LEU A 32 2.12 16.62 4.37
C LEU A 32 2.53 17.99 4.91
N LYS A 33 3.25 18.79 4.14
CA LYS A 33 3.74 20.12 4.55
C LYS A 33 2.71 21.24 4.44
N GLY A 34 1.58 21.00 3.78
CA GLY A 34 0.61 22.06 3.56
C GLY A 34 0.67 22.71 2.19
N GLU A 35 1.36 22.09 1.22
CA GLU A 35 1.61 22.64 -0.11
C GLU A 35 0.72 22.00 -1.20
N GLY A 36 0.28 20.75 -1.04
CA GLY A 36 -0.65 20.09 -2.00
C GLY A 36 -2.14 20.38 -1.75
N SER A 37 -2.99 20.40 -2.77
CA SER A 37 -4.42 20.76 -2.65
C SER A 37 -5.31 19.60 -2.19
N ARG A 38 -6.63 19.85 -2.04
CA ARG A 38 -7.61 18.77 -1.82
C ARG A 38 -7.72 17.89 -3.06
N GLU A 39 -7.62 18.47 -4.24
CA GLU A 39 -7.63 17.80 -5.52
C GLU A 39 -6.42 16.86 -5.67
N ASP A 40 -5.24 17.26 -5.19
CA ASP A 40 -4.05 16.40 -5.13
C ASP A 40 -4.31 15.17 -4.24
N TYR A 41 -4.91 15.39 -3.07
CA TYR A 41 -5.28 14.30 -2.18
C TYR A 41 -6.28 13.34 -2.84
N ILE A 42 -7.32 13.87 -3.50
CA ILE A 42 -8.30 13.05 -4.24
C ILE A 42 -7.61 12.23 -5.33
N ALA A 43 -6.69 12.84 -6.09
CA ALA A 43 -5.93 12.15 -7.12
C ALA A 43 -5.16 10.96 -6.53
N LEU A 44 -4.53 11.12 -5.37
CA LEU A 44 -3.86 10.03 -4.66
C LEU A 44 -4.82 8.90 -4.24
N VAL A 45 -5.95 9.26 -3.61
CA VAL A 45 -6.96 8.27 -3.16
C VAL A 45 -7.50 7.47 -4.36
N ALA A 46 -7.74 8.13 -5.50
CA ALA A 46 -8.15 7.48 -6.73
C ALA A 46 -7.13 6.44 -7.22
N GLN A 47 -5.82 6.72 -7.13
CA GLN A 47 -4.80 5.74 -7.52
C GLN A 47 -4.72 4.57 -6.53
N HIS A 48 -4.89 4.83 -5.23
CA HIS A 48 -5.00 3.76 -4.25
C HIS A 48 -6.19 2.83 -4.53
N TYR A 49 -7.37 3.36 -4.89
CA TYR A 49 -8.52 2.52 -5.26
C TYR A 49 -8.15 1.41 -6.25
N PHE A 50 -7.50 1.74 -7.37
CA PHE A 50 -7.11 0.74 -8.36
C PHE A 50 -6.10 -0.28 -7.82
N ILE A 51 -5.14 0.16 -7.00
CA ILE A 51 -4.10 -0.71 -6.44
C ILE A 51 -4.71 -1.70 -5.43
N TYR A 52 -5.58 -1.23 -4.54
CA TYR A 52 -6.22 -2.10 -3.54
C TYR A 52 -7.29 -2.99 -4.16
N GLU A 53 -7.99 -2.55 -5.21
CA GLU A 53 -8.88 -3.43 -5.97
C GLU A 53 -8.09 -4.63 -6.50
N ALA A 54 -6.96 -4.38 -7.16
CA ALA A 54 -6.14 -5.45 -7.70
C ALA A 54 -5.58 -6.37 -6.61
N LEU A 55 -5.13 -5.78 -5.49
CA LEU A 55 -4.52 -6.52 -4.37
C LEU A 55 -5.55 -7.38 -3.63
N GLU A 56 -6.71 -6.84 -3.32
CA GLU A 56 -7.78 -7.55 -2.60
C GLU A 56 -8.46 -8.60 -3.49
N SER A 57 -8.68 -8.29 -4.78
CA SER A 57 -9.16 -9.28 -5.77
C SER A 57 -8.18 -10.44 -5.94
N ALA A 58 -6.87 -10.19 -5.93
CA ALA A 58 -5.86 -11.25 -5.90
C ALA A 58 -5.88 -12.04 -4.57
N GLY A 59 -6.15 -11.34 -3.46
CA GLY A 59 -6.30 -11.92 -2.13
C GLY A 59 -7.34 -13.04 -2.09
N GLU A 60 -8.50 -12.86 -2.73
CA GLU A 60 -9.56 -13.88 -2.75
C GLU A 60 -9.11 -15.24 -3.32
N ARG A 61 -8.23 -15.22 -4.34
CA ARG A 61 -7.59 -16.45 -4.83
C ARG A 61 -6.53 -16.95 -3.85
N MET A 62 -5.68 -16.05 -3.36
CA MET A 62 -4.55 -16.37 -2.49
C MET A 62 -4.96 -16.87 -1.10
N ARG A 63 -6.22 -16.67 -0.68
CA ARG A 63 -6.81 -17.32 0.50
C ARG A 63 -6.79 -18.85 0.41
N GLN A 64 -6.69 -19.43 -0.79
CA GLN A 64 -6.59 -20.87 -1.00
C GLN A 64 -5.14 -21.38 -1.05
N ASP A 65 -4.16 -20.47 -1.10
CA ASP A 65 -2.74 -20.83 -1.12
C ASP A 65 -2.21 -21.07 0.31
N ALA A 66 -1.45 -22.16 0.48
CA ALA A 66 -0.99 -22.59 1.80
C ALA A 66 0.00 -21.62 2.46
N VAL A 67 0.69 -20.80 1.67
CA VAL A 67 1.65 -19.80 2.17
C VAL A 67 1.00 -18.43 2.29
N ALA A 68 0.28 -17.97 1.26
CA ALA A 68 -0.28 -16.62 1.27
C ALA A 68 -1.44 -16.43 2.26
N SER A 69 -2.27 -17.47 2.47
CA SER A 69 -3.48 -17.38 3.29
C SER A 69 -3.25 -16.92 4.73
N VAL A 70 -2.08 -17.19 5.32
CA VAL A 70 -1.77 -16.79 6.70
C VAL A 70 -1.61 -15.27 6.87
N PHE A 71 -1.28 -14.56 5.79
CA PHE A 71 -1.08 -13.11 5.80
C PHE A 71 -2.38 -12.33 5.56
N ILE A 72 -3.42 -13.00 5.06
CA ILE A 72 -4.68 -12.37 4.65
C ILE A 72 -5.59 -12.26 5.87
N SER A 73 -6.00 -11.05 6.21
CA SER A 73 -6.93 -10.75 7.29
C SER A 73 -7.95 -9.73 6.84
N ASP A 74 -9.24 -9.98 7.09
CA ASP A 74 -10.32 -9.05 6.73
C ASP A 74 -10.20 -7.72 7.49
N LYS A 75 -9.44 -7.71 8.59
CA LYS A 75 -9.09 -6.48 9.34
C LYS A 75 -8.25 -5.49 8.52
N LEU A 76 -7.59 -5.96 7.46
CA LEU A 76 -6.78 -5.15 6.57
C LEU A 76 -7.58 -4.62 5.37
N THR A 77 -8.74 -5.20 5.04
CA THR A 77 -9.57 -4.80 3.89
C THR A 77 -9.81 -3.29 3.86
N ARG A 78 -9.50 -2.65 2.74
CA ARG A 78 -9.59 -1.19 2.51
C ARG A 78 -10.64 -0.81 1.49
N MET A 79 -11.03 -1.71 0.59
CA MET A 79 -11.93 -1.37 -0.52
C MET A 79 -13.22 -0.67 -0.09
N PRO A 80 -13.99 -1.16 0.92
CA PRO A 80 -15.20 -0.46 1.36
C PRO A 80 -14.94 0.98 1.83
N ALA A 81 -13.79 1.21 2.50
CA ALA A 81 -13.42 2.54 2.97
C ALA A 81 -12.98 3.45 1.82
N LEU A 82 -12.22 2.93 0.85
CA LEU A 82 -11.83 3.67 -0.36
C LEU A 82 -13.02 4.09 -1.20
N GLU A 83 -14.02 3.21 -1.36
CA GLU A 83 -15.24 3.53 -2.10
C GLU A 83 -16.06 4.61 -1.40
N ALA A 84 -16.22 4.52 -0.07
CA ALA A 84 -16.92 5.53 0.72
C ALA A 84 -16.18 6.88 0.72
N ASP A 85 -14.85 6.87 0.81
CA ASP A 85 -14.02 8.07 0.72
C ASP A 85 -14.16 8.74 -0.65
N LEU A 86 -14.10 7.97 -1.75
CA LEU A 86 -14.24 8.53 -3.10
C LEU A 86 -15.65 9.07 -3.36
N GLU A 87 -16.70 8.39 -2.89
CA GLU A 87 -18.07 8.90 -2.99
C GLU A 87 -18.25 10.21 -2.22
N PHE A 88 -17.67 10.31 -1.01
CA PHE A 88 -17.69 11.56 -0.25
C PHE A 88 -16.89 12.68 -0.93
N LEU A 89 -15.76 12.35 -1.55
CA LEU A 89 -14.84 13.32 -2.12
C LEU A 89 -15.28 13.84 -3.50
N LEU A 90 -15.88 12.98 -4.33
CA LEU A 90 -16.19 13.25 -5.75
C LEU A 90 -17.69 13.17 -6.09
N GLY A 91 -18.52 12.62 -5.19
CA GLY A 91 -19.95 12.39 -5.42
C GLY A 91 -20.27 10.97 -5.89
N ALA A 92 -21.56 10.69 -6.11
CA ALA A 92 -22.06 9.35 -6.44
C ALA A 92 -21.51 8.76 -7.76
N ASP A 93 -21.12 9.63 -8.69
CA ASP A 93 -20.56 9.30 -10.01
C ASP A 93 -19.02 9.20 -10.01
N TRP A 94 -18.38 9.13 -8.84
CA TRP A 94 -16.92 9.12 -8.71
C TRP A 94 -16.19 8.10 -9.60
N ARG A 95 -16.81 6.94 -9.87
CA ARG A 95 -16.25 5.89 -10.73
C ARG A 95 -16.00 6.38 -12.17
N GLU A 96 -16.80 7.32 -12.65
CA GLU A 96 -16.67 7.91 -13.99
C GLU A 96 -15.62 9.03 -14.04
N GLN A 97 -15.22 9.55 -12.88
CA GLN A 97 -14.30 10.68 -12.75
C GLN A 97 -12.84 10.27 -12.54
N ILE A 98 -12.58 9.01 -12.15
CA ILE A 98 -11.23 8.53 -11.86
C ILE A 98 -10.65 7.71 -13.02
N THR A 99 -9.34 7.81 -13.23
CA THR A 99 -8.61 7.00 -14.23
C THR A 99 -7.24 6.63 -13.67
N PRO A 100 -6.77 5.38 -13.88
CA PRO A 100 -5.47 4.99 -13.40
C PRO A 100 -4.36 5.65 -14.24
N LEU A 101 -3.38 6.24 -13.57
CA LEU A 101 -2.16 6.76 -14.20
C LEU A 101 -1.34 5.63 -14.83
N PRO A 102 -0.43 5.93 -15.78
CA PRO A 102 0.38 4.91 -16.44
C PRO A 102 1.13 4.00 -15.46
N THR A 103 1.71 4.56 -14.38
CA THR A 103 2.36 3.74 -13.34
C THR A 103 1.37 2.89 -12.56
N THR A 104 0.20 3.44 -12.20
CA THR A 104 -0.87 2.68 -11.52
C THR A 104 -1.31 1.49 -12.35
N GLN A 105 -1.48 1.64 -13.67
CA GLN A 105 -1.82 0.55 -14.57
C GLN A 105 -0.76 -0.56 -14.56
N ARG A 106 0.53 -0.19 -14.66
CA ARG A 106 1.63 -1.17 -14.58
C ARG A 106 1.66 -1.88 -13.22
N TYR A 107 1.40 -1.16 -12.13
CA TYR A 107 1.39 -1.73 -10.79
C TYR A 107 0.24 -2.72 -10.62
N VAL A 108 -0.98 -2.33 -11.02
CA VAL A 108 -2.16 -3.21 -11.03
C VAL A 108 -1.90 -4.48 -11.84
N GLU A 109 -1.33 -4.35 -13.03
CA GLU A 109 -1.00 -5.51 -13.87
C GLU A 109 0.01 -6.44 -13.16
N ARG A 110 1.03 -5.87 -12.51
CA ARG A 110 2.01 -6.68 -11.78
C ARG A 110 1.38 -7.42 -10.60
N ILE A 111 0.53 -6.76 -9.82
CA ILE A 111 -0.19 -7.38 -8.70
C ILE A 111 -1.05 -8.55 -9.21
N ARG A 112 -1.79 -8.35 -10.31
CA ARG A 112 -2.62 -9.40 -10.91
C ARG A 112 -1.77 -10.55 -11.44
N GLN A 113 -0.63 -10.26 -12.07
CA GLN A 113 0.29 -11.25 -12.58
C GLN A 113 0.84 -12.15 -11.46
N VAL A 114 1.36 -11.58 -10.38
CA VAL A 114 1.93 -12.37 -9.27
C VAL A 114 0.84 -13.01 -8.42
N GLY A 115 -0.26 -12.30 -8.19
CA GLY A 115 -1.46 -12.79 -7.50
C GLY A 115 -2.15 -13.95 -8.20
N ALA A 116 -1.82 -14.21 -9.47
CA ALA A 116 -2.38 -15.34 -10.19
C ALA A 116 -1.72 -16.68 -9.86
N THR A 117 -0.41 -16.69 -9.56
CA THR A 117 0.40 -17.93 -9.56
C THR A 117 1.53 -17.96 -8.53
N TRP A 118 1.84 -16.85 -7.86
CA TRP A 118 3.03 -16.72 -7.03
C TRP A 118 2.74 -16.10 -5.67
N ALA A 119 2.65 -16.96 -4.64
CA ALA A 119 2.39 -16.57 -3.26
C ALA A 119 3.40 -15.55 -2.71
N GLY A 120 4.71 -15.78 -2.92
CA GLY A 120 5.76 -14.87 -2.47
C GLY A 120 5.62 -13.46 -3.07
N GLY A 121 5.29 -13.37 -4.37
CA GLY A 121 5.08 -12.08 -5.03
C GLY A 121 3.82 -11.35 -4.56
N PHE A 122 2.74 -12.09 -4.30
CA PHE A 122 1.56 -11.53 -3.65
C PHE A 122 1.90 -10.99 -2.25
N VAL A 123 2.58 -11.79 -1.42
CA VAL A 123 2.99 -11.40 -0.06
C VAL A 123 3.90 -10.17 -0.09
N ALA A 124 4.76 -10.02 -1.11
CA ALA A 124 5.60 -8.82 -1.28
C ALA A 124 4.77 -7.53 -1.42
N HIS A 125 3.75 -7.51 -2.29
CA HIS A 125 2.89 -6.33 -2.46
C HIS A 125 1.98 -6.11 -1.26
N HIS A 126 1.41 -7.19 -0.71
CA HIS A 126 0.61 -7.16 0.50
C HIS A 126 1.41 -6.57 1.67
N TYR A 127 2.65 -7.01 1.83
CA TYR A 127 3.57 -6.49 2.83
C TYR A 127 3.82 -4.99 2.63
N THR A 128 4.23 -4.59 1.42
CA THR A 128 4.61 -3.20 1.15
C THR A 128 3.47 -2.22 1.39
N ARG A 129 2.23 -2.61 1.04
CA ARG A 129 1.04 -1.77 1.25
C ARG A 129 0.62 -1.74 2.72
N TYR A 130 0.20 -2.87 3.28
CA TYR A 130 -0.47 -2.88 4.58
C TYR A 130 0.44 -2.53 5.76
N LEU A 131 1.71 -2.98 5.76
CA LEU A 131 2.64 -2.60 6.83
C LEU A 131 3.00 -1.11 6.74
N GLY A 132 3.00 -0.55 5.53
CA GLY A 132 3.14 0.89 5.30
C GLY A 132 1.96 1.68 5.87
N ASP A 133 0.74 1.25 5.58
CA ASP A 133 -0.49 1.90 6.07
C ASP A 133 -0.57 1.88 7.61
N LEU A 134 -0.23 0.74 8.23
CA LEU A 134 -0.17 0.58 9.69
C LEU A 134 1.04 1.26 10.34
N SER A 135 1.90 1.91 9.57
CA SER A 135 3.06 2.66 10.06
C SER A 135 2.87 4.16 9.84
N GLY A 136 3.02 4.63 8.61
CA GLY A 136 2.91 6.04 8.26
C GLY A 136 1.48 6.49 7.97
N GLY A 137 0.62 5.57 7.51
CA GLY A 137 -0.75 5.89 7.08
C GLY A 137 -1.60 6.55 8.18
N ILE A 138 -1.48 6.09 9.43
CA ILE A 138 -2.19 6.69 10.57
C ILE A 138 -1.83 8.18 10.74
N PHE A 139 -0.54 8.53 10.58
CA PHE A 139 -0.11 9.92 10.64
C PHE A 139 -0.64 10.72 9.45
N ILE A 140 -0.53 10.18 8.23
CA ILE A 140 -1.03 10.81 7.00
C ILE A 140 -2.53 11.13 7.15
N GLY A 141 -3.35 10.16 7.56
CA GLY A 141 -4.79 10.33 7.77
C GLY A 141 -5.12 11.48 8.73
N ARG A 142 -4.40 11.60 9.85
CA ARG A 142 -4.58 12.71 10.81
C ARG A 142 -4.24 14.07 10.22
N VAL A 143 -3.18 14.16 9.41
CA VAL A 143 -2.78 15.41 8.74
C VAL A 143 -3.83 15.80 7.71
N MET A 144 -4.29 14.86 6.88
CA MET A 144 -5.31 15.12 5.85
C MET A 144 -6.64 15.54 6.48
N ALA A 145 -7.08 14.85 7.55
CA ALA A 145 -8.32 15.17 8.25
C ALA A 145 -8.32 16.59 8.80
N ARG A 146 -7.25 16.98 9.51
CA ARG A 146 -7.09 18.35 10.02
C ARG A 146 -7.08 19.38 8.91
N ARG A 147 -6.36 19.09 7.82
CA ARG A 147 -6.09 20.05 6.76
C ARG A 147 -7.34 20.36 5.92
N PHE A 148 -8.13 19.35 5.61
CA PHE A 148 -9.31 19.50 4.77
C PHE A 148 -10.62 19.54 5.56
N GLY A 149 -10.54 19.50 6.89
CA GLY A 149 -11.72 19.57 7.77
C GLY A 149 -12.58 18.32 7.71
N PHE A 150 -11.98 17.14 7.49
CA PHE A 150 -12.70 15.88 7.50
C PHE A 150 -12.90 15.41 8.94
N GLU A 151 -14.13 15.01 9.27
CA GLU A 151 -14.44 14.41 10.57
C GLU A 151 -14.20 12.90 10.53
N THR A 152 -14.85 12.20 9.60
CA THR A 152 -14.76 10.73 9.44
C THR A 152 -14.61 10.29 7.98
N ASN A 153 -15.38 10.87 7.06
CA ASN A 153 -15.34 10.52 5.64
C ASN A 153 -14.22 11.23 4.88
N GLY A 154 -13.67 10.59 3.85
CA GLY A 154 -12.56 11.10 3.05
C GLY A 154 -11.19 10.66 3.56
N ILE A 155 -11.11 9.99 4.71
CA ILE A 155 -9.89 9.43 5.31
C ILE A 155 -10.09 8.01 5.87
N GLY A 156 -11.24 7.39 5.61
CA GLY A 156 -11.57 6.04 6.08
C GLY A 156 -10.54 5.00 5.68
N PHE A 157 -9.89 5.16 4.53
CA PHE A 157 -8.76 4.33 4.10
C PHE A 157 -7.68 4.16 5.18
N TYR A 158 -7.39 5.22 5.95
CA TYR A 158 -6.36 5.22 6.99
C TYR A 158 -6.85 4.71 8.36
N LEU A 159 -8.14 4.39 8.50
CA LEU A 159 -8.75 3.95 9.76
C LEU A 159 -8.85 2.42 9.81
N PHE A 160 -8.16 1.79 10.76
CA PHE A 160 -8.14 0.34 10.96
C PHE A 160 -8.86 -0.04 12.26
N ASP A 161 -10.17 0.17 12.30
CA ASP A 161 -10.96 0.06 13.54
C ASP A 161 -10.96 -1.36 14.15
N ASP A 162 -10.73 -2.40 13.35
CA ASP A 162 -10.63 -3.80 13.79
C ASP A 162 -9.23 -4.20 14.31
N ILE A 163 -8.26 -3.28 14.25
CA ILE A 163 -6.87 -3.45 14.70
C ILE A 163 -6.58 -2.51 15.87
N ALA A 164 -6.79 -3.03 17.09
CA ALA A 164 -6.57 -2.26 18.31
C ALA A 164 -5.11 -1.85 18.56
N ASP A 165 -4.16 -2.72 18.20
CA ASP A 165 -2.72 -2.46 18.33
C ASP A 165 -2.00 -2.71 16.99
N PRO A 166 -1.77 -1.64 16.20
CA PRO A 166 -1.02 -1.73 14.96
C PRO A 166 0.41 -2.24 15.15
N SER A 167 1.07 -2.00 16.29
CA SER A 167 2.43 -2.50 16.49
C SER A 167 2.42 -4.02 16.64
N ALA A 168 1.55 -4.54 17.51
CA ALA A 168 1.41 -5.98 17.73
C ALA A 168 0.98 -6.71 16.45
N PHE A 169 0.08 -6.13 15.65
CA PHE A 169 -0.32 -6.71 14.37
C PHE A 169 0.87 -6.83 13.40
N LYS A 170 1.70 -5.79 13.30
CA LYS A 170 2.90 -5.81 12.45
C LYS A 170 3.94 -6.82 12.93
N ASP A 171 4.06 -7.02 14.24
CA ASP A 171 4.98 -8.01 14.81
C ASP A 171 4.54 -9.44 14.45
N VAL A 172 3.25 -9.76 14.58
CA VAL A 172 2.69 -11.04 14.12
C VAL A 172 2.92 -11.25 12.62
N TYR A 173 2.71 -10.22 11.80
CA TYR A 173 2.98 -10.31 10.37
C TYR A 173 4.46 -10.65 10.08
N ARG A 174 5.39 -10.06 10.83
CA ARG A 174 6.83 -10.36 10.69
C ARG A 174 7.18 -11.76 11.12
N GLU A 175 6.58 -12.25 12.21
CA GLU A 175 6.72 -13.64 12.64
C GLU A 175 6.23 -14.62 11.56
N GLN A 176 5.11 -14.31 10.89
CA GLN A 176 4.61 -15.10 9.76
C GLN A 176 5.59 -15.10 8.56
N LEU A 177 6.20 -13.95 8.25
CA LEU A 177 7.24 -13.87 7.22
C LEU A 177 8.42 -14.78 7.56
N ASP A 178 8.84 -14.79 8.83
CA ASP A 178 9.96 -15.60 9.31
C ASP A 178 9.66 -17.10 9.36
N ALA A 179 8.40 -17.48 9.66
CA ALA A 179 7.96 -18.86 9.77
C ALA A 179 7.58 -19.51 8.42
N ALA A 180 7.26 -18.71 7.40
CA ALA A 180 6.87 -19.23 6.10
C ALA A 180 8.02 -20.00 5.42
N PRO A 181 7.71 -21.06 4.65
CA PRO A 181 8.67 -22.07 4.18
C PRO A 181 9.49 -21.59 2.96
N TRP A 182 10.08 -20.41 3.05
CA TRP A 182 10.90 -19.83 1.98
C TRP A 182 12.28 -20.50 1.93
N ASP A 183 12.63 -21.06 0.78
CA ASP A 183 14.04 -21.35 0.49
C ASP A 183 14.82 -20.04 0.22
N ALA A 184 16.15 -20.14 0.14
CA ALA A 184 17.00 -18.97 -0.04
C ALA A 184 16.73 -18.22 -1.36
N ALA A 185 16.40 -18.92 -2.43
CA ALA A 185 16.12 -18.30 -3.73
C ALA A 185 14.79 -17.55 -3.69
N GLU A 186 13.78 -18.13 -3.04
CA GLU A 186 12.47 -17.52 -2.88
C GLU A 186 12.53 -16.27 -2.00
N ARG A 187 13.33 -16.28 -0.92
CA ARG A 187 13.57 -15.08 -0.10
C ARG A 187 14.12 -13.92 -0.93
N GLU A 188 15.12 -14.18 -1.77
CA GLU A 188 15.68 -13.15 -2.65
C GLU A 188 14.65 -12.63 -3.66
N ARG A 189 13.87 -13.53 -4.28
CA ARG A 189 12.80 -13.14 -5.21
C ARG A 189 11.74 -12.27 -4.54
N VAL A 190 11.34 -12.59 -3.30
CA VAL A 190 10.37 -11.79 -2.54
C VAL A 190 10.95 -10.42 -2.19
N ILE A 191 12.22 -10.34 -1.78
CA ILE A 191 12.86 -9.04 -1.51
C ILE A 191 12.91 -8.18 -2.76
N ASP A 192 13.29 -8.75 -3.90
CA ASP A 192 13.32 -8.01 -5.17
C ASP A 192 11.93 -7.53 -5.58
N GLU A 193 10.89 -8.31 -5.31
CA GLU A 193 9.50 -7.91 -5.54
C GLU A 193 9.03 -6.80 -4.59
N VAL A 194 9.45 -6.82 -3.32
CA VAL A 194 9.21 -5.73 -2.37
C VAL A 194 9.87 -4.44 -2.86
N LEU A 195 11.11 -4.53 -3.36
CA LEU A 195 11.82 -3.38 -3.93
C LEU A 195 11.11 -2.84 -5.18
N LEU A 196 10.56 -3.73 -6.01
CA LEU A 196 9.73 -3.37 -7.15
C LEU A 196 8.44 -2.66 -6.71
N ALA A 197 7.76 -3.16 -5.68
CA ALA A 197 6.57 -2.54 -5.11
C ALA A 197 6.84 -1.12 -4.60
N TYR A 198 7.97 -0.89 -3.91
CA TYR A 198 8.38 0.45 -3.52
C TYR A 198 8.71 1.35 -4.71
N ARG A 199 9.33 0.80 -5.76
CA ARG A 199 9.59 1.58 -6.99
C ARG A 199 8.30 2.05 -7.63
N PHE A 200 7.27 1.20 -7.71
CA PHE A 200 5.96 1.63 -8.20
C PHE A 200 5.34 2.75 -7.35
N ASN A 201 5.46 2.69 -6.02
CA ASN A 201 4.98 3.79 -5.17
C ASN A 201 5.72 5.11 -5.46
N THR A 202 7.04 5.07 -5.64
CA THR A 202 7.82 6.27 -6.02
C THR A 202 7.42 6.80 -7.40
N GLU A 203 7.40 5.94 -8.42
CA GLU A 203 7.00 6.31 -9.79
C GLU A 203 5.56 6.86 -9.84
N LEU A 204 4.67 6.37 -8.98
CA LEU A 204 3.30 6.87 -8.84
C LEU A 204 3.27 8.31 -8.32
N PHE A 205 4.04 8.61 -7.28
CA PHE A 205 4.16 9.97 -6.75
C PHE A 205 4.74 10.92 -7.79
N GLU A 206 5.72 10.47 -8.59
CA GLU A 206 6.25 11.26 -9.69
C GLU A 206 5.22 11.48 -10.82
N ASP A 207 4.39 10.48 -11.14
CA ASP A 207 3.27 10.64 -12.10
C ASP A 207 2.23 11.64 -11.58
N LEU A 208 1.91 11.61 -10.29
CA LEU A 208 1.01 12.57 -9.65
C LEU A 208 1.58 13.99 -9.68
N ASP A 209 2.88 14.16 -9.40
CA ASP A 209 3.56 15.46 -9.54
C ASP A 209 3.49 16.01 -10.97
N ARG A 210 3.72 15.15 -11.97
CA ARG A 210 3.60 15.53 -13.39
C ARG A 210 2.18 15.92 -13.75
N ALA A 211 1.17 15.16 -13.30
CA ALA A 211 -0.23 15.45 -13.57
C ALA A 211 -0.65 16.78 -12.93
N ARG A 212 -0.25 17.03 -11.69
CA ARG A 212 -0.48 18.29 -10.96
C ARG A 212 0.12 19.49 -11.68
N ALA A 213 1.34 19.37 -12.23
CA ALA A 213 2.00 20.45 -12.96
C ALA A 213 1.39 20.74 -14.34
N ALA A 214 0.59 19.81 -14.89
CA ALA A 214 -0.05 19.95 -16.20
C ALA A 214 -1.50 20.44 -16.14
N ALA A 215 -2.10 20.51 -14.94
CA ALA A 215 -3.46 21.00 -14.68
C ALA A 215 -3.48 22.52 -14.52
#